data_AF-A0A2E2WWG4-F1
#
_entry.id   AF-A0A2E2WWG4-F1
#
_cell.length_a   1.000
_cell.length_b   1.000
_cell.length_c   1.000
_cell.angle_alpha   90.00
_cell.angle_beta   90.00
_cell.angle_gamma   90.00
#
_symmetry.space_group_name_H-M   'P 1'
#
loop_
_entity.id
_entity.type
_entity.pdbx_description
1 polymer ?
#
loop_
_entity_poly.entity_id
_entity_poly.type
_entity_poly.pdbx_seq_one_letter_code
_entity_poly.pdbx_strand_id
1 'polypeptide(L)'
;MITIIKSLYRVIKLLIFFAILLYLSVFIVNNDQYIDVNLEPIPYIISAKIFVIMISFFILGIIISILTSIPRNISKNYNQFFSQRHIKNLDKKLTKEKEKNNIIK
;
A
#
# COMPACT_ATOMS: atom_id res chain seq x y z
N MET A 1 22.12 10.51 -21.48
CA MET A 1 20.68 10.87 -21.56
C MET A 1 19.85 10.20 -20.46
N ILE A 2 19.88 8.87 -20.31
CA ILE A 2 19.12 8.13 -19.26
C ILE A 2 19.48 8.58 -17.83
N THR A 3 20.76 8.81 -17.53
CA THR A 3 21.21 9.28 -16.21
C THR A 3 20.67 10.68 -15.87
N ILE A 4 20.57 11.56 -16.87
CA ILE A 4 20.04 12.91 -16.72
C ILE A 4 18.55 12.85 -16.42
N ILE A 5 17.79 12.01 -17.14
CA ILE A 5 16.36 11.80 -16.90
C ILE A 5 16.10 11.25 -15.49
N LYS A 6 16.90 10.28 -15.03
CA LYS A 6 16.81 9.74 -13.66
C LYS A 6 17.09 10.80 -12.60
N SER A 7 18.08 11.67 -12.83
CA SER A 7 18.40 12.77 -11.93
C SER A 7 17.25 13.79 -11.88
N LEU A 8 16.71 14.17 -13.05
CA LEU A 8 15.57 15.09 -13.14
C LEU A 8 14.34 14.56 -12.41
N TYR A 9 14.02 13.27 -12.58
CA TYR A 9 12.93 12.62 -11.84
C TYR A 9 13.13 12.69 -10.32
N ARG A 10 14.36 12.47 -9.84
CA ARG A 10 14.67 12.57 -8.40
C ARG A 10 14.45 13.99 -7.88
N VAL A 11 14.87 15.00 -8.63
CA VAL A 11 14.67 16.42 -8.26
C VAL A 11 13.18 16.78 -8.25
N ILE A 12 12.43 16.42 -9.29
CA ILE A 12 10.98 16.65 -9.35
C ILE A 12 10.27 16.00 -8.16
N LYS A 13 10.61 14.75 -7.84
CA LYS A 13 10.04 14.04 -6.69
C LYS A 13 10.32 14.77 -5.38
N LEU A 14 11.54 15.31 -5.22
CA LEU A 14 11.92 16.07 -4.04
C LEU A 14 11.17 17.41 -3.96
N LEU A 15 10.99 18.12 -5.07
CA LEU A 15 10.20 19.35 -5.14
C LEU A 15 8.73 19.11 -4.78
N ILE A 16 8.12 18.05 -5.33
CA ILE A 16 6.75 17.67 -4.98
C ILE A 16 6.65 17.36 -3.48
N PHE A 17 7.60 16.61 -2.93
CA PHE A 17 7.64 16.32 -1.50
C PHE A 17 7.73 17.61 -0.66
N PHE A 18 8.58 18.56 -1.06
CA PHE A 18 8.72 19.83 -0.36
C PHE A 18 7.44 20.69 -0.45
N ALA A 19 6.79 20.71 -1.62
CA ALA A 19 5.51 21.40 -1.80
C ALA A 19 4.41 20.80 -0.90
N ILE A 20 4.36 19.47 -0.77
CA ILE A 20 3.43 18.79 0.14
C ILE A 20 3.72 19.18 1.60
N LEU A 21 4.99 19.21 2.01
CA LEU A 21 5.37 19.62 3.38
C LEU A 21 4.98 21.07 3.68
N LEU A 22 5.22 21.98 2.74
CA LEU A 22 4.81 23.38 2.88
C LEU A 22 3.29 23.50 2.99
N TYR A 23 2.55 22.81 2.12
CA TYR A 23 1.09 22.76 2.19
C TYR A 23 0.61 22.25 3.54
N LEU A 24 1.20 21.15 4.04
CA LEU A 24 0.84 20.57 5.33
C LEU A 24 1.16 21.52 6.49
N SER A 25 2.27 22.25 6.41
CA SER A 25 2.66 23.26 7.41
C SER A 25 1.66 24.41 7.46
N VAL A 26 1.29 24.96 6.29
CA VAL A 26 0.26 26.01 6.17
C VAL A 26 -1.09 25.49 6.67
N PHE A 27 -1.43 24.25 6.33
CA PHE A 27 -2.65 23.60 6.80
C PHE A 27 -2.68 23.51 8.33
N ILE A 28 -1.60 23.04 8.97
CA ILE A 28 -1.50 22.95 10.44
C ILE A 28 -1.69 24.32 11.09
N VAL A 29 -0.97 25.34 10.60
CA VAL A 29 -1.05 26.70 11.16
C VAL A 29 -2.44 27.30 11.01
N ASN A 30 -3.08 27.12 9.86
CA ASN A 30 -4.42 27.66 9.61
C ASN A 30 -5.53 26.89 10.34
N ASN A 31 -5.26 25.66 10.77
CA ASN A 31 -6.21 24.78 11.44
C ASN A 31 -5.77 24.47 12.89
N ASP A 32 -5.11 25.43 13.54
CA ASP A 32 -4.61 25.28 14.91
C ASP A 32 -5.69 25.39 16.00
N GLN A 33 -6.94 25.55 15.59
CA GLN A 33 -8.09 25.71 16.49
C GLN A 33 -8.36 24.43 17.28
N TYR A 34 -8.68 24.60 18.57
CA TYR A 34 -9.14 23.53 19.42
C TYR A 34 -10.64 23.29 19.21
N ILE A 35 -11.03 22.02 19.17
CA ILE A 35 -12.41 21.58 19.18
C ILE A 35 -12.62 20.56 20.29
N ASP A 36 -13.79 20.62 20.90
CA ASP A 36 -14.19 19.67 21.93
C ASP A 36 -14.86 18.46 21.26
N VAL A 37 -14.23 17.30 21.41
CA VAL A 37 -14.70 16.02 20.89
C VAL A 37 -15.44 15.31 22.02
N ASN A 38 -16.76 15.16 21.83
CA ASN A 38 -17.59 14.34 22.70
C ASN A 38 -17.53 12.87 22.25
N LEU A 39 -17.21 11.96 23.17
CA LEU A 39 -16.98 10.53 22.90
C LEU A 39 -18.15 9.64 23.32
N GLU A 40 -19.39 10.12 23.23
CA GLU A 40 -20.58 9.36 23.61
C GLU A 40 -20.60 7.92 23.07
N PRO A 41 -20.98 6.93 23.90
CA PRO A 41 -21.59 7.04 25.24
C PRO A 41 -20.60 7.24 26.39
N ILE A 42 -19.31 7.36 26.10
CA ILE A 42 -18.26 7.54 27.10
C ILE A 42 -18.30 9.03 27.54
N PRO A 43 -18.52 9.36 28.84
CA PRO A 43 -18.74 10.73 29.30
C PRO A 43 -17.42 11.51 29.43
N TYR A 44 -16.62 11.51 28.37
CA TYR A 44 -15.36 12.25 28.27
C TYR A 44 -15.42 13.23 27.11
N ILE A 45 -15.08 14.48 27.41
CA ILE A 45 -14.89 15.54 26.42
C ILE A 45 -13.39 15.77 26.30
N ILE A 46 -12.85 15.61 25.09
CA ILE A 46 -11.43 15.84 24.82
C ILE A 46 -11.31 17.09 23.96
N SER A 47 -10.58 18.08 24.46
CA SER A 47 -10.21 19.25 23.65
C SER A 47 -8.96 18.93 22.86
N ALA A 48 -9.06 18.92 21.53
CA ALA A 48 -7.95 18.60 20.65
C ALA A 48 -7.92 19.55 19.45
N LYS A 49 -6.74 19.77 18.89
CA LYS A 49 -6.59 20.59 17.69
C LYS A 49 -7.24 19.90 16.49
N ILE A 50 -8.02 20.64 15.70
CA ILE A 50 -8.78 20.06 14.58
C ILE A 50 -7.88 19.35 13.56
N PHE A 51 -6.67 19.88 13.29
CA PHE A 51 -5.73 19.21 12.39
C PHE A 51 -5.28 17.84 12.91
N VAL A 52 -5.14 17.66 14.24
CA VAL A 52 -4.74 16.38 14.86
C VAL A 52 -5.81 15.33 14.63
N ILE A 53 -7.08 15.72 14.78
CA ILE A 53 -8.22 14.84 14.54
C ILE A 53 -8.28 14.42 13.07
N MET A 54 -8.12 15.38 12.15
CA MET A 54 -8.11 15.11 10.71
C MET A 54 -6.97 14.17 10.30
N ILE A 55 -5.74 14.41 10.79
CA ILE A 55 -4.59 13.54 10.53
C ILE A 55 -4.82 12.13 11.09
N SER A 56 -5.43 12.04 12.28
CA SER A 56 -5.74 10.74 12.90
C SER A 56 -6.70 9.92 12.05
N PHE A 57 -7.77 10.52 11.52
CA PHE A 57 -8.67 9.84 10.59
C PHE A 57 -7.99 9.42 9.29
N PHE A 58 -7.10 10.25 8.76
CA PHE A 58 -6.33 9.90 7.57
C PHE A 58 -5.42 8.68 7.82
N ILE A 59 -4.71 8.67 8.95
CA ILE A 59 -3.87 7.53 9.37
C ILE A 59 -4.71 6.28 9.57
N LEU A 60 -5.86 6.38 10.24
CA LEU A 60 -6.78 5.25 10.40
C LEU A 60 -7.26 4.69 9.05
N GLY A 61 -7.60 5.56 8.10
CA GLY A 61 -7.97 5.15 6.74
C GLY A 61 -6.85 4.37 6.03
N ILE A 62 -5.60 4.82 6.16
CA ILE A 62 -4.43 4.10 5.63
C ILE A 62 -4.29 2.72 6.29
N ILE A 63 -4.40 2.66 7.62
CA ILE A 63 -4.29 1.41 8.37
C ILE A 63 -5.36 0.42 7.91
N ILE A 64 -6.63 0.86 7.80
CA ILE A 64 -7.74 0.03 7.33
C ILE A 64 -7.51 -0.44 5.89
N SER A 65 -7.04 0.44 5.01
CA SER A 65 -6.71 0.10 3.62
C SER A 65 -5.61 -0.96 3.53
N ILE A 66 -4.56 -0.84 4.33
CA ILE A 66 -3.50 -1.84 4.41
C ILE A 66 -4.06 -3.16 4.94
N LEU A 67 -4.82 -3.12 6.04
CA LEU A 67 -5.36 -4.31 6.70
C LEU A 67 -6.32 -5.09 5.79
N THR A 68 -7.10 -4.40 4.95
CA THR A 68 -8.01 -5.02 3.98
C THR A 68 -7.30 -5.51 2.71
N SER A 69 -6.21 -4.86 2.31
CA SER A 69 -5.46 -5.20 1.09
C SER A 69 -4.50 -6.38 1.27
N ILE A 70 -3.88 -6.50 2.46
CA ILE A 70 -2.90 -7.55 2.76
C ILE A 70 -3.47 -8.96 2.54
N PRO A 71 -4.62 -9.36 3.10
CA PRO A 71 -5.16 -10.71 2.95
C PRO A 71 -5.45 -11.05 1.49
N ARG A 72 -5.98 -10.09 0.73
CA ARG A 72 -6.32 -10.26 -0.68
C ARG A 72 -5.09 -10.49 -1.55
N ASN A 73 -4.01 -9.75 -1.29
CA ASN A 73 -2.76 -9.89 -2.03
C ASN A 73 -2.00 -11.16 -1.64
N ILE A 74 -2.00 -11.54 -0.35
CA ILE A 74 -1.40 -12.79 0.12
C ILE A 74 -2.12 -14.00 -0.49
N SER A 75 -3.46 -14.01 -0.46
CA SER A 75 -4.27 -15.10 -1.02
C SER A 75 -4.00 -15.30 -2.52
N LYS A 76 -3.96 -14.22 -3.30
CA LYS A 76 -3.63 -14.28 -4.73
C LYS A 76 -2.23 -14.86 -4.98
N ASN A 77 -1.23 -14.37 -4.25
CA ASN A 77 0.15 -14.84 -4.41
C ASN A 77 0.30 -16.32 -4.00
N TYR A 78 -0.37 -16.74 -2.92
CA TYR A 78 -0.34 -18.12 -2.46
C TYR A 78 -0.97 -19.07 -3.48
N ASN A 79 -2.15 -18.71 -4.00
CA ASN A 79 -2.84 -19.50 -5.02
C ASN A 79 -2.01 -19.60 -6.30
N GLN A 80 -1.43 -18.48 -6.74
CA GLN A 80 -0.57 -18.47 -7.94
C GLN A 80 0.67 -19.34 -7.76
N PHE A 81 1.30 -19.32 -6.59
CA PHE A 81 2.45 -20.18 -6.28
C PHE A 81 2.07 -21.66 -6.32
N PHE A 82 0.93 -22.03 -5.72
CA PHE A 82 0.46 -23.41 -5.73
C PHE A 82 0.10 -23.88 -7.14
N SER A 83 -0.61 -23.05 -7.91
CA SER A 83 -0.94 -23.33 -9.32
C SER A 83 0.31 -23.53 -10.17
N GLN A 84 1.33 -22.67 -10.04
CA GLN A 84 2.59 -22.82 -10.77
C GLN A 84 3.32 -24.12 -10.42
N ARG A 85 3.34 -24.49 -9.13
CA ARG A 85 3.93 -25.76 -8.69
C ARG A 85 3.17 -26.96 -9.27
N HIS A 86 1.84 -26.88 -9.32
CA HIS A 86 1.01 -27.93 -9.89
C HIS A 86 1.24 -28.08 -11.40
N ILE A 87 1.28 -26.97 -12.15
CA ILE A 87 1.57 -26.97 -13.60
C ILE A 87 2.94 -27.59 -13.86
N LYS A 88 3.97 -27.16 -13.13
CA LYS A 88 5.33 -27.70 -13.28
C LYS A 88 5.41 -29.21 -13.02
N ASN A 89 4.61 -29.72 -12.08
CA ASN A 89 4.53 -31.15 -11.81
C ASN A 89 3.80 -31.91 -12.93
N LEU A 90 2.74 -31.33 -13.50
CA LEU A 90 2.05 -31.89 -14.67
C LEU A 90 2.97 -31.93 -15.89
N ASP A 91 3.70 -30.86 -16.18
CA ASP A 91 4.65 -30.80 -17.30
C ASP A 91 5.75 -31.86 -17.17
N LYS A 92 6.25 -32.08 -15.95
CA LYS A 92 7.22 -33.16 -15.65
C LYS A 92 6.64 -34.57 -15.86
N LYS A 93 5.34 -34.77 -15.60
CA LYS A 93 4.69 -36.06 -15.86
C LYS A 93 4.47 -36.25 -17.36
N LEU A 94 4.01 -35.21 -18.04
CA LEU A 94 3.76 -35.21 -19.49
C LEU A 94 5.04 -35.50 -20.28
N THR A 95 6.16 -34.87 -19.91
CA THR A 95 7.47 -35.12 -20.56
C THR A 95 7.93 -36.56 -20.37
N LYS A 96 7.85 -37.11 -19.16
CA LYS A 96 8.17 -38.52 -18.89
C LYS A 96 7.28 -39.50 -19.66
N GLU A 97 6.00 -39.22 -19.82
CA GLU A 97 5.11 -40.04 -20.65
C GLU A 97 5.44 -39.95 -22.14
N LYS A 98 5.76 -38.75 -22.65
CA LYS A 98 6.17 -38.57 -24.05
C LYS A 98 7.48 -39.30 -24.37
N GLU A 99 8.44 -39.29 -23.44
CA GLU A 99 9.68 -40.07 -23.54
C GLU A 99 9.40 -41.58 -23.54
N LYS A 100 8.55 -42.06 -22.62
CA LYS A 100 8.13 -43.47 -22.60
C LYS A 100 7.44 -43.92 -23.89
N ASN A 101 6.65 -43.04 -24.51
CA ASN A 101 5.92 -43.33 -25.73
C ASN A 101 6.74 -43.06 -27.01
N ASN A 102 8.04 -42.73 -26.91
CA ASN A 102 8.92 -42.40 -28.04
C ASN A 102 8.39 -41.27 -28.96
N ILE A 103 7.57 -40.36 -28.43
CA ILE A 103 6.98 -39.26 -29.21
C ILE A 103 7.97 -38.09 -29.36
N ILE A 104 9.04 -38.05 -28.56
CA ILE A 104 10.11 -37.06 -28.65
C ILE A 104 11.43 -37.83 -28.70
N LYS A 105 12.14 -37.71 -29.82
CA LYS A 105 13.57 -38.06 -29.95
C LYS A 105 14.40 -36.78 -29.78
#